data_AF-A0A6N9SSM9-F1
#
_entry.id   AF-A0A6N9SSM9-F1
#
_cell.length_a   1.000
_cell.length_b   1.000
_cell.length_c   1.000
_cell.angle_alpha   90.00
_cell.angle_beta   90.00
_cell.angle_gamma   90.00
#
_symmetry.space_group_name_H-M   'P 1'
#
loop_
_entity.id
_entity.type
_entity.pdbx_description
1 polymer ?
#
loop_
_entity_poly.entity_id
_entity_poly.type
_entity_poly.pdbx_seq_one_letter_code
_entity_poly.pdbx_strand_id
1 'polypeptide(L)'
;HAHGGLRRQFQYIGKLMRHVDPAPIREYLDRLNGHSHAATAAMHRTERWRERMMEDVSLVDLFARDYPAVDRQHLRQQVLAAQRERILHKPPRHFRALFHTLAPFLEAVSPVSHEESDL
;
A
#
# COMPACT_ATOMS: atom_id res chain seq x y z
N HIS A 1 -8.38 16.44 -33.64
CA HIS A 1 -8.40 14.95 -33.66
C HIS A 1 -6.98 14.40 -33.64
N ALA A 2 -6.40 14.14 -32.47
CA ALA A 2 -4.99 13.78 -32.30
C ALA A 2 -4.76 12.29 -31.92
N HIS A 3 -5.57 11.37 -32.45
CA HIS A 3 -5.52 9.93 -32.09
C HIS A 3 -4.74 9.05 -33.10
N GLY A 4 -4.37 9.59 -34.27
CA GLY A 4 -3.71 8.82 -35.33
C GLY A 4 -2.22 8.52 -35.08
N GLY A 5 -1.50 9.45 -34.42
CA GLY A 5 -0.08 9.28 -34.11
C GLY A 5 0.19 8.17 -33.09
N LEU A 6 -0.55 8.19 -31.97
CA LEU A 6 -0.45 7.20 -30.90
C LEU A 6 -0.79 5.78 -31.40
N ARG A 7 -1.83 5.65 -32.24
CA ARG A 7 -2.23 4.36 -32.84
C ARG A 7 -1.13 3.77 -33.74
N ARG A 8 -0.47 4.61 -34.55
CA ARG A 8 0.67 4.18 -35.38
C ARG A 8 1.89 3.81 -34.55
N GLN A 9 2.13 4.54 -33.46
CA GLN A 9 3.20 4.22 -32.52
C GLN A 9 2.98 2.85 -31.85
N PHE A 10 1.77 2.54 -31.40
CA PHE A 10 1.44 1.21 -30.86
C PHE A 10 1.61 0.09 -31.90
N GLN A 11 1.22 0.32 -33.15
CA GLN A 11 1.43 -0.65 -34.24
C GLN A 11 2.91 -0.89 -34.53
N TYR A 12 3.72 0.17 -34.50
CA TYR A 12 5.18 0.07 -34.66
C TYR A 12 5.83 -0.71 -33.52
N ILE A 13 5.48 -0.41 -32.27
CA ILE A 13 5.92 -1.16 -31.09
C ILE A 13 5.52 -2.64 -31.23
N GLY A 14 4.28 -2.93 -31.62
CA GLY A 14 3.82 -4.31 -31.85
C GLY A 14 4.52 -5.02 -33.01
N LYS A 15 5.07 -4.29 -33.99
CA LYS A 15 5.94 -4.85 -35.02
C LYS A 15 7.32 -5.21 -34.46
N LEU A 16 7.93 -4.34 -33.65
CA LEU A 16 9.20 -4.63 -32.98
C LEU A 16 9.10 -5.83 -32.04
N MET A 17 8.03 -5.92 -31.25
CA MET A 17 7.82 -7.02 -30.29
C MET A 17 7.74 -8.41 -30.93
N ARG A 18 7.47 -8.52 -32.25
CA ARG A 18 7.48 -9.81 -32.96
C ARG A 18 8.89 -10.36 -33.21
N HIS A 19 9.92 -9.54 -33.05
CA HIS A 19 11.32 -9.90 -33.30
C HIS A 19 12.15 -9.94 -32.02
N VAL A 20 11.51 -9.87 -30.85
CA VAL A 20 12.16 -9.88 -29.53
C VAL A 20 11.48 -10.96 -28.70
N ASP A 21 12.25 -11.68 -27.88
CA ASP A 21 11.66 -12.57 -26.87
C ASP A 21 10.87 -11.74 -25.84
N PRO A 22 9.54 -11.94 -25.71
CA PRO A 22 8.75 -11.17 -24.78
C PRO A 22 8.94 -11.62 -23.32
N ALA A 23 9.52 -12.79 -23.04
CA ALA A 23 9.57 -13.35 -21.69
C ALA A 23 10.27 -12.42 -20.67
N PRO A 24 11.47 -11.87 -20.92
CA PRO A 24 12.13 -10.95 -19.98
C PRO A 24 11.34 -9.64 -19.76
N ILE A 25 10.68 -9.14 -20.81
CA ILE A 25 9.84 -7.94 -20.74
C ILE A 25 8.59 -8.22 -19.90
N ARG A 26 7.97 -9.38 -20.08
CA ARG A 26 6.81 -9.83 -19.30
C ARG A 26 7.16 -9.95 -17.83
N GLU A 27 8.25 -10.62 -17.52
CA GLU A 27 8.72 -10.83 -16.16
C GLU A 27 9.02 -9.51 -15.45
N TYR A 28 9.67 -8.57 -16.15
CA TYR A 28 9.92 -7.23 -15.61
C TYR A 28 8.61 -6.46 -15.33
N LEU A 29 7.65 -6.51 -16.26
CA LEU A 29 6.33 -5.89 -16.07
C LEU A 29 5.54 -6.55 -14.94
N ASP A 30 5.61 -7.87 -14.81
CA ASP A 30 4.94 -8.63 -13.74
C ASP A 30 5.58 -8.32 -12.38
N ARG A 31 6.91 -8.13 -12.32
CA ARG A 31 7.60 -7.62 -11.13
C ARG A 31 7.13 -6.21 -10.75
N LEU A 32 7.04 -5.30 -11.70
CA LEU A 32 6.53 -3.93 -11.45
C LEU A 32 5.06 -3.95 -11.00
N ASN A 33 4.21 -4.72 -11.66
CA ASN A 33 2.80 -4.87 -11.29
C ASN A 33 2.65 -5.55 -9.92
N GLY A 34 3.48 -6.54 -9.60
CA GLY A 34 3.51 -7.20 -8.30
C GLY A 34 3.79 -6.22 -7.15
N HIS A 35 4.75 -5.30 -7.33
CA HIS A 35 5.01 -4.22 -6.36
C HIS A 35 3.79 -3.31 -6.19
N SER A 36 3.11 -2.95 -7.29
CA SER A 36 1.90 -2.12 -7.24
C SER A 36 0.74 -2.83 -6.53
N HIS A 37 0.53 -4.13 -6.78
CA HIS A 37 -0.47 -4.94 -6.11
C HIS A 37 -0.19 -5.10 -4.62
N ALA A 38 1.07 -5.37 -4.25
CA ALA A 38 1.48 -5.49 -2.85
C ALA A 38 1.28 -4.17 -2.09
N ALA A 39 1.68 -3.03 -2.68
CA ALA A 39 1.48 -1.71 -2.12
C ALA A 39 -0.02 -1.37 -1.95
N THR A 40 -0.84 -1.69 -2.96
CA THR A 40 -2.29 -1.50 -2.90
C THR A 40 -2.92 -2.36 -1.81
N ALA A 41 -2.50 -3.62 -1.69
CA ALA A 41 -2.95 -4.52 -0.63
C ALA A 41 -2.55 -4.01 0.77
N ALA A 42 -1.32 -3.49 0.92
CA ALA A 42 -0.85 -2.86 2.16
C ALA A 42 -1.70 -1.64 2.52
N MET A 43 -1.95 -0.74 1.57
CA MET A 43 -2.84 0.41 1.76
C MET A 43 -4.22 -0.02 2.26
N HIS A 44 -4.84 -1.03 1.63
CA HIS A 44 -6.13 -1.54 2.07
C HIS A 44 -6.10 -2.22 3.44
N ARG A 45 -5.01 -2.93 3.79
CA ARG A 45 -4.82 -3.47 5.15
C ARG A 45 -4.78 -2.35 6.18
N THR A 46 -4.04 -1.28 5.89
CA THR A 46 -3.96 -0.09 6.74
C THR A 46 -5.33 0.57 6.92
N GLU A 47 -6.09 0.73 5.84
CA GLU A 47 -7.45 1.28 5.92
C GLU A 47 -8.35 0.47 6.85
N ARG A 48 -8.39 -0.85 6.64
CA ARG A 48 -9.22 -1.74 7.46
C ARG A 48 -8.85 -1.67 8.94
N TRP A 49 -7.57 -1.59 9.27
CA TRP A 49 -7.14 -1.44 10.66
C TRP A 49 -7.59 -0.10 11.26
N ARG A 50 -7.48 1.00 10.51
CA ARG A 50 -7.96 2.31 10.98
C ARG A 50 -9.45 2.30 11.27
N GLU A 51 -10.25 1.80 10.35
CA GLU A 51 -11.70 1.74 10.48
C GLU A 51 -12.10 0.87 11.69
N ARG A 52 -11.52 -0.32 11.80
CA ARG A 52 -11.81 -1.22 12.93
C ARG A 52 -11.40 -0.62 14.27
N MET A 53 -10.23 0.04 14.37
CA MET A 53 -9.81 0.69 15.61
C MET A 53 -10.73 1.86 16.00
N MET A 54 -11.36 2.54 15.02
CA MET A 54 -12.35 3.57 15.28
C MET A 54 -13.65 3.00 15.88
N GLU A 55 -13.94 1.72 15.67
CA GLU A 55 -15.06 1.00 16.27
C GLU A 55 -14.70 0.40 17.63
N ASP A 56 -13.51 -0.19 17.76
CA ASP A 56 -13.03 -0.82 18.98
C ASP A 56 -11.56 -0.48 19.26
N VAL A 57 -11.34 0.32 20.31
CA VAL A 57 -10.00 0.73 20.76
C VAL A 57 -9.17 -0.43 21.30
N SER A 58 -9.79 -1.55 21.71
CA SER A 58 -9.07 -2.73 22.21
C SER A 58 -8.24 -3.39 21.12
N LEU A 59 -8.58 -3.17 19.84
CA LEU A 59 -7.82 -3.66 18.70
C LEU A 59 -6.42 -3.07 18.60
N VAL A 60 -6.13 -1.98 19.33
CA VAL A 60 -4.76 -1.48 19.51
C VAL A 60 -3.89 -2.51 20.23
N ASP A 61 -4.43 -3.23 21.21
CA ASP A 61 -3.68 -4.26 21.93
C ASP A 61 -3.43 -5.49 21.04
N LEU A 62 -4.38 -5.83 20.16
CA LEU A 62 -4.18 -6.88 19.17
C LEU A 62 -3.08 -6.49 18.17
N PHE A 63 -3.15 -5.29 17.61
CA PHE A 63 -2.14 -4.80 16.69
C PHE A 63 -0.75 -4.75 17.33
N ALA A 64 -0.63 -4.30 18.58
CA ALA A 64 0.64 -4.26 19.29
C ALA A 64 1.22 -5.65 19.64
N ARG A 65 0.39 -6.71 19.67
CA ARG A 65 0.88 -8.09 19.80
C ARG A 65 1.54 -8.56 18.51
N ASP A 66 0.91 -8.27 17.37
CA ASP A 66 1.42 -8.66 16.05
C ASP A 66 2.62 -7.78 15.63
N TYR A 67 2.66 -6.52 16.09
CA TYR A 67 3.70 -5.55 15.80
C TYR A 67 4.27 -4.91 17.08
N PRO A 68 5.13 -5.61 17.84
CA PRO A 68 5.63 -5.14 19.14
C PRO A 68 6.43 -3.83 19.11
N ALA A 69 6.95 -3.45 17.93
CA ALA A 69 7.70 -2.21 17.73
C ALA A 69 6.80 -0.95 17.64
N VAL A 70 5.48 -1.11 17.58
CA VAL A 70 4.55 0.04 17.62
C VAL A 70 4.51 0.64 19.02
N ASP A 71 4.50 1.96 19.12
CA ASP A 71 4.17 2.64 20.38
C ASP A 71 2.67 2.48 20.65
N ARG A 72 2.34 1.45 21.44
CA ARG A 72 0.97 1.11 21.84
C ARG A 72 0.25 2.27 22.51
N GLN A 73 0.94 3.02 23.37
CA GLN A 73 0.32 4.11 24.11
C GLN A 73 -0.01 5.27 23.18
N HIS A 74 0.92 5.63 22.29
CA HIS A 74 0.70 6.67 21.29
C HIS A 74 -0.44 6.29 20.34
N LEU A 75 -0.44 5.07 19.81
CA LEU A 75 -1.49 4.59 18.91
C LEU A 75 -2.87 4.64 19.58
N ARG A 76 -2.98 4.20 20.84
CA ARG A 76 -4.23 4.28 21.62
C ARG A 76 -4.72 5.73 21.76
N GLN A 77 -3.82 6.65 22.07
CA GLN A 77 -4.16 8.08 22.19
C GLN A 77 -4.66 8.66 20.86
N GLN A 78 -4.02 8.30 19.74
CA GLN A 78 -4.46 8.72 18.40
C GLN A 78 -5.86 8.21 18.06
N VAL A 79 -6.17 6.94 18.36
CA VAL A 79 -7.51 6.36 18.14
C VAL A 79 -8.57 7.09 18.95
N LEU A 80 -8.35 7.30 20.24
CA LEU A 80 -9.30 8.02 21.11
C LEU A 80 -9.50 9.48 20.66
N ALA A 81 -8.42 10.14 20.24
CA ALA A 81 -8.50 11.50 19.72
C ALA A 81 -9.27 11.55 18.38
N ALA A 82 -9.08 10.58 17.49
CA ALA A 82 -9.82 10.46 16.24
C ALA A 82 -11.32 10.19 16.49
N GLN A 83 -11.66 9.33 17.45
CA GLN A 83 -13.05 9.11 17.86
C GLN A 83 -13.69 10.42 18.38
N ARG A 84 -12.97 11.17 19.21
CA ARG A 84 -13.42 12.49 19.70
C ARG A 84 -13.59 13.49 18.55
N GLU A 85 -12.67 13.55 17.59
CA GLU A 85 -12.81 14.40 16.39
C GLU A 85 -14.09 14.06 15.61
N ARG A 86 -14.38 12.76 15.42
CA ARG A 86 -15.59 12.30 14.74
C ARG A 86 -16.87 12.72 15.48
N ILE A 87 -16.92 12.54 16.79
CA ILE A 87 -18.07 12.93 17.63
C ILE A 87 -18.27 14.46 17.61
N LEU A 88 -17.19 15.23 17.65
CA LEU A 88 -17.24 16.69 17.64
C LEU A 88 -17.33 17.30 16.24
N HIS A 89 -17.49 16.48 15.19
CA HIS A 89 -17.50 16.89 13.78
C HIS A 89 -16.30 17.78 13.39
N LYS A 90 -15.13 17.51 13.98
CA LYS A 90 -13.88 18.20 13.68
C LYS A 90 -13.19 17.58 12.46
N PRO A 91 -12.28 18.33 11.79
CA PRO A 91 -11.44 17.76 10.73
C PRO A 91 -10.71 16.50 11.24
N PRO A 92 -10.63 15.42 10.42
CA PRO A 92 -10.17 14.10 10.87
C PRO A 92 -8.64 13.99 10.90
N ARG A 93 -7.98 14.89 11.64
CA ARG A 93 -6.53 14.99 11.67
C ARG A 93 -5.89 13.75 12.29
N HIS A 94 -6.42 13.27 13.42
CA HIS A 94 -5.91 12.08 14.08
C HIS A 94 -6.22 10.81 13.26
N PHE A 95 -7.37 10.74 12.60
CA PHE A 95 -7.70 9.62 11.72
C PHE A 95 -6.75 9.52 10.50
N ARG A 96 -6.32 10.66 9.95
CA ARG A 96 -5.27 10.70 8.92
C ARG A 96 -3.91 10.28 9.49
N ALA A 97 -3.57 10.77 10.69
CA ALA A 97 -2.32 10.40 11.36
C ALA A 97 -2.21 8.90 11.64
N LEU A 98 -3.32 8.21 11.94
CA LEU A 98 -3.34 6.75 12.10
C LEU A 98 -2.79 6.02 10.87
N PHE A 99 -2.99 6.53 9.66
CA PHE A 99 -2.48 5.87 8.45
C PHE A 99 -0.95 5.87 8.47
N HIS A 100 -0.35 7.01 8.78
CA HIS A 100 1.10 7.14 8.86
C HIS A 100 1.70 6.33 10.00
N THR A 101 1.00 6.19 11.14
CA THR A 101 1.45 5.33 12.23
C THR A 101 1.41 3.85 11.84
N LEU A 102 0.38 3.40 11.12
CA LEU A 102 0.15 1.98 10.82
C LEU A 102 0.87 1.49 9.55
N ALA A 103 0.98 2.35 8.53
CA ALA A 103 1.50 1.98 7.21
C ALA A 103 2.90 1.33 7.25
N PRO A 104 3.90 1.85 8.01
CA PRO A 104 5.24 1.24 8.06
C PRO A 104 5.23 -0.22 8.52
N PHE A 105 4.33 -0.57 9.44
CA PHE A 105 4.22 -1.93 9.96
C PHE A 105 3.50 -2.89 9.00
N LEU A 106 2.58 -2.37 8.18
CA LEU A 106 1.76 -3.16 7.26
C LEU A 106 2.34 -3.26 5.84
N GLU A 107 3.29 -2.38 5.51
CA GLU A 107 4.13 -2.41 4.31
C GLU A 107 5.32 -3.36 4.46
N ALA A 108 5.89 -3.46 5.66
CA ALA A 108 6.98 -4.39 5.98
C ALA A 108 6.62 -5.89 5.84
N VAL A 109 5.33 -6.22 5.65
CA VAL A 109 4.85 -7.59 5.37
C VAL A 109 4.84 -7.90 3.86
N SER A 110 5.48 -7.09 3.02
CA SER A 110 5.81 -7.51 1.66
C SER A 110 6.97 -8.51 1.72
N PRO A 111 6.84 -9.74 1.20
CA PRO A 111 7.98 -10.61 1.01
C PRO A 111 8.96 -9.87 0.11
N VAL A 112 10.08 -9.48 0.69
CA VAL A 112 11.18 -8.89 -0.04
C VAL A 112 11.73 -10.00 -0.92
N SER A 113 11.48 -9.93 -2.23
CA SER A 113 12.26 -10.68 -3.21
C SER A 113 13.65 -10.04 -3.24
N HIS A 114 14.48 -10.39 -2.26
CA HIS A 114 15.92 -10.31 -2.43
C HIS A 114 16.33 -11.51 -3.28
N GLU A 115 16.34 -11.31 -4.60
CA GLU A 115 17.33 -12.00 -5.42
C GLU A 115 18.49 -11.05 -5.60
N GLU A 116 19.41 -11.10 -4.62
CA GLU A 116 20.82 -11.14 -4.99
C GLU A 116 21.00 -12.41 -5.83
N SER A 117 21.31 -12.24 -7.12
CA SER A 117 22.16 -13.21 -7.80
C SER A 117 23.36 -12.43 -8.29
N ASP A 118 24.46 -12.61 -7.57
CA ASP A 118 25.79 -12.62 -8.17
C ASP A 118 25.71 -13.36 -9.51
N LEU A 119 26.20 -12.72 -10.56
CA LEU A 119 27.16 -13.22 -11.55
C LEU A 119 27.63 -12.06 -12.44
#